data_AF-A0A328RVU5-F1
#
_entry.id   AF-A0A328RVU5-F1
#
_cell.length_a   1.000
_cell.length_b   1.000
_cell.length_c   1.000
_cell.angle_alpha   90.00
_cell.angle_beta   90.00
_cell.angle_gamma   90.00
#
_symmetry.space_group_name_H-M   'P 1'
#
loop_
_entity.id
_entity.type
_entity.pdbx_description
1 polymer ?
#
loop_
_entity_poly.entity_id
_entity_poly.type
_entity_poly.pdbx_seq_one_letter_code
_entity_poly.pdbx_strand_id
1 'polypeptide(L)'
;MKASIRDVALILAIASFATIFLSSMYTFSGMIFPGINYIYQGLGVSIAPNLVTNIVFDFRGFDTLGEAFILVSAVVTTMLVFGRGKVNLGGDDNE
;
A
#
# COMPACT_ATOMS: atom_id res chain seq x y z
N MET A 1 2.45 10.26 49.74
CA MET A 1 1.48 10.44 48.64
C MET A 1 0.48 9.30 48.75
N LYS A 2 -0.74 9.53 49.24
CA LYS A 2 -1.76 8.46 49.34
C LYS A 2 -2.49 8.39 48.00
N ALA A 3 -2.42 7.26 47.31
CA ALA A 3 -3.20 7.06 46.10
C ALA A 3 -4.70 7.07 46.44
N SER A 4 -5.48 7.87 45.72
CA SER A 4 -6.93 7.87 45.85
C SER A 4 -7.51 6.61 45.21
N ILE A 5 -8.69 6.17 45.65
CA ILE A 5 -9.40 5.03 45.05
C ILE A 5 -9.60 5.21 43.53
N ARG A 6 -9.76 6.48 43.10
CA ARG A 6 -9.85 6.86 41.70
C ARG A 6 -8.56 6.57 40.94
N ASP A 7 -7.41 6.87 41.54
CA ASP A 7 -6.11 6.69 40.90
C ASP A 7 -5.80 5.19 40.75
N VAL A 8 -6.15 4.39 41.75
CA VAL A 8 -6.06 2.93 41.70
C VAL A 8 -6.98 2.35 40.62
N ALA A 9 -8.24 2.80 40.56
CA ALA A 9 -9.19 2.36 39.53
C ALA A 9 -8.73 2.73 38.12
N LEU A 10 -8.14 3.90 37.95
CA LEU A 10 -7.63 4.40 36.67
C LEU A 10 -6.41 3.60 36.21
N ILE A 11 -5.47 3.29 37.12
CA ILE A 11 -4.32 2.41 36.82
C ILE A 11 -4.80 1.02 36.42
N LEU A 12 -5.76 0.44 37.15
CA LEU A 12 -6.35 -0.87 36.83
C LEU A 12 -7.04 -0.87 35.47
N ALA A 13 -7.81 0.16 35.15
CA ALA A 13 -8.48 0.29 33.87
C ALA A 13 -7.45 0.38 32.72
N ILE A 14 -6.42 1.21 32.85
CA ILE A 14 -5.36 1.33 31.84
C ILE A 14 -4.59 0.02 31.68
N ALA A 15 -4.25 -0.64 32.77
CA ALA A 15 -3.54 -1.92 32.73
C ALA A 15 -4.39 -3.03 32.07
N SER A 16 -5.68 -3.10 32.39
CA SER A 16 -6.61 -4.04 31.75
C SER A 16 -6.77 -3.75 30.26
N PHE A 17 -6.88 -2.47 29.89
CA PHE A 17 -7.00 -2.07 28.49
C PHE A 17 -5.72 -2.41 27.72
N ALA A 18 -4.55 -2.08 28.27
CA ALA A 18 -3.27 -2.39 27.64
C ALA A 18 -3.07 -3.89 27.45
N THR A 19 -3.39 -4.71 28.45
CA THR A 19 -3.25 -6.18 28.35
C THR A 19 -4.20 -6.77 27.29
N ILE A 20 -5.45 -6.33 27.25
CA ILE A 20 -6.41 -6.76 26.23
C ILE A 20 -5.95 -6.30 24.83
N PHE A 21 -5.48 -5.06 24.71
CA PHE A 21 -5.00 -4.52 23.44
C PHE A 21 -3.78 -5.30 22.94
N LEU A 22 -2.76 -5.52 23.77
CA LEU A 22 -1.57 -6.29 23.39
C LEU A 22 -1.93 -7.74 23.06
N SER A 23 -2.82 -8.37 23.84
CA SER A 23 -3.31 -9.72 23.54
C SER A 23 -4.00 -9.76 22.18
N SER A 24 -4.81 -8.75 21.85
CA SER A 24 -5.51 -8.66 20.56
C SER A 24 -4.52 -8.50 19.41
N MET A 25 -3.48 -7.67 19.57
CA MET A 25 -2.43 -7.52 18.57
C MET A 25 -1.62 -8.82 18.37
N TYR A 26 -1.32 -9.54 19.45
CA TYR A 26 -0.60 -10.81 19.38
C TYR A 26 -1.44 -11.89 18.69
N THR A 27 -2.73 -12.00 19.00
CA THR A 27 -3.62 -12.93 18.30
C THR A 27 -3.77 -12.55 16.83
N PHE A 28 -3.85 -11.26 16.52
CA PHE A 28 -3.95 -10.77 15.14
C PHE A 28 -2.69 -11.09 14.34
N SER A 29 -1.49 -10.97 14.91
CA SER A 29 -0.24 -11.23 14.20
C SER A 29 -0.13 -12.67 13.71
N GLY A 30 -0.64 -13.65 14.47
CA GLY A 30 -0.69 -15.05 14.07
C GLY A 30 -1.71 -15.37 12.97
N MET A 31 -2.66 -14.46 12.72
CA MET A 31 -3.68 -14.61 11.67
C MET A 31 -3.27 -13.97 10.34
N ILE A 32 -2.22 -13.15 10.33
CA ILE A 32 -1.74 -12.49 9.12
C ILE A 32 -0.96 -13.50 8.27
N PHE A 33 -1.49 -13.83 7.09
CA PHE A 33 -0.71 -14.53 6.07
C PHE A 33 0.09 -13.49 5.27
N PRO A 34 1.44 -13.50 5.31
CA PRO A 34 2.24 -12.45 4.70
C PRO A 34 2.18 -12.43 3.18
N GLY A 35 1.69 -13.50 2.52
CA GLY A 35 1.58 -13.58 1.06
C GLY A 35 2.92 -13.54 0.31
N ILE A 36 4.04 -13.53 1.04
CA ILE A 36 5.41 -13.37 0.55
C ILE A 36 6.32 -14.30 1.35
N ASN A 37 7.35 -14.86 0.72
CA ASN A 37 8.29 -15.76 1.38
C ASN A 37 9.05 -15.05 2.52
N TYR A 38 9.16 -15.71 3.68
CA TYR A 38 9.88 -15.20 4.86
C TYR A 38 11.36 -14.90 4.59
N ILE A 39 12.02 -15.68 3.73
CA ILE A 39 13.41 -15.45 3.31
C ILE A 39 13.51 -14.11 2.56
N TYR A 40 12.54 -13.85 1.69
CA TYR A 40 12.51 -12.61 0.91
C TYR A 40 12.24 -11.39 1.79
N GLN A 41 11.36 -11.49 2.79
CA GLN A 41 11.15 -10.42 3.76
C GLN A 41 12.39 -10.15 4.62
N GLY A 42 13.11 -11.19 5.03
CA GLY A 42 14.31 -11.07 5.85
C GLY A 42 15.52 -10.50 5.10
N LEU A 43 15.69 -10.87 3.83
CA LEU A 43 16.84 -10.44 3.01
C LEU A 43 16.51 -9.24 2.10
N GLY A 44 15.24 -8.90 1.93
CA GLY A 44 14.79 -7.91 0.95
C GLY A 44 15.42 -6.54 1.16
N VAL A 45 15.60 -6.13 2.41
CA VAL A 45 16.26 -4.84 2.76
C VAL A 45 17.77 -4.82 2.50
N SER A 46 18.39 -6.00 2.39
CA SER A 46 19.82 -6.14 2.04
C SER A 46 20.06 -6.02 0.53
N ILE A 47 19.04 -6.31 -0.29
CA ILE A 47 19.08 -6.13 -1.75
C ILE A 47 18.85 -4.66 -2.10
N ALA A 48 17.79 -4.07 -1.54
CA ALA A 48 17.43 -2.67 -1.73
C ALA A 48 16.81 -2.10 -0.44
N PRO A 49 17.06 -0.81 -0.11
CA PRO A 49 16.65 -0.24 1.17
C PRO A 49 15.13 -0.16 1.36
N ASN A 50 14.34 -0.18 0.27
CA ASN A 50 12.89 -0.14 0.33
C ASN A 50 12.28 -1.52 0.05
N LEU A 51 11.75 -2.14 1.11
CA LEU A 51 11.13 -3.47 1.03
C LEU A 51 9.88 -3.47 0.13
N VAL A 52 9.06 -2.42 0.16
CA VAL A 52 7.84 -2.33 -0.67
C VAL A 52 8.22 -2.30 -2.14
N THR A 53 9.20 -1.46 -2.51
CA THR A 53 9.72 -1.40 -3.89
C THR A 53 10.27 -2.75 -4.34
N ASN A 54 11.01 -3.44 -3.46
CA ASN A 54 11.55 -4.76 -3.78
C ASN A 54 10.42 -5.78 -4.03
N ILE A 55 9.38 -5.77 -3.19
CA ILE A 55 8.22 -6.65 -3.37
C ILE A 55 7.49 -6.37 -4.68
N VAL A 56 7.19 -5.11 -5.00
CA VAL A 56 6.37 -4.81 -6.19
C VAL A 56 7.15 -4.92 -7.51
N PHE A 57 8.46 -4.63 -7.53
CA PHE A 57 9.27 -4.67 -8.75
C PHE A 57 10.02 -6.00 -8.97
N ASP A 58 10.31 -6.77 -7.93
CA ASP A 58 11.01 -8.05 -8.05
C ASP A 58 10.07 -9.23 -7.71
N PHE A 59 9.62 -9.40 -6.46
CA PHE A 59 8.77 -10.55 -6.09
C PHE A 59 7.42 -10.63 -6.82
N ARG A 60 6.74 -9.49 -7.01
CA ARG A 60 5.47 -9.33 -7.75
C ARG A 60 5.63 -8.52 -9.03
N GLY A 61 6.80 -8.58 -9.66
CA GLY A 61 7.11 -7.77 -10.84
C GLY A 61 6.13 -7.92 -12.00
N PHE A 62 5.52 -9.10 -12.17
CA PHE A 62 4.51 -9.33 -13.23
C PHE A 62 3.21 -8.54 -13.03
N ASP A 63 2.83 -8.26 -11.78
CA ASP A 63 1.65 -7.46 -11.46
C ASP A 63 1.89 -5.99 -11.87
N THR A 64 3.03 -5.43 -11.45
CA THR A 64 3.48 -4.09 -11.82
C THR A 64 3.72 -3.94 -13.33
N LEU A 65 4.25 -4.98 -14.00
CA LEU A 65 4.36 -5.01 -15.45
C LEU A 65 2.98 -4.97 -16.12
N GLY A 66 2.01 -5.70 -15.58
CA GLY A 66 0.62 -5.65 -16.02
C GLY A 66 0.01 -4.25 -15.88
N GLU A 67 0.21 -3.60 -14.73
CA GLU A 67 -0.22 -2.21 -14.50
C GLU A 67 0.37 -1.26 -15.56
N ALA A 68 1.68 -1.37 -15.86
CA ALA A 68 2.32 -0.56 -16.88
C ALA A 68 1.73 -0.80 -18.29
N PHE A 69 1.46 -2.06 -18.65
CA PHE A 69 0.78 -2.38 -19.92
C PHE A 69 -0.63 -1.80 -20.00
N ILE A 70 -1.40 -1.86 -18.90
CA ILE A 70 -2.72 -1.26 -18.84
C ILE A 70 -2.63 0.26 -19.06
N LEU A 71 -1.69 0.95 -18.40
CA LEU A 71 -1.50 2.39 -18.59
C LEU A 71 -1.13 2.74 -20.04
N VAL A 72 -0.20 2.00 -20.66
CA VAL A 72 0.17 2.21 -22.07
C VAL A 72 -1.05 1.99 -22.98
N SER A 73 -1.80 0.90 -22.77
CA SER A 73 -2.99 0.60 -23.57
C SER A 73 -4.07 1.69 -23.43
N ALA A 74 -4.24 2.26 -22.24
CA ALA A 74 -5.19 3.33 -21.99
C ALA A 74 -4.81 4.61 -22.73
N VAL A 75 -3.52 4.98 -22.72
CA VAL A 75 -3.01 6.14 -23.47
C VAL A 75 -3.18 5.94 -24.97
N VAL A 76 -2.79 4.78 -25.51
CA VAL A 76 -2.94 4.46 -26.94
C VAL A 76 -4.41 4.50 -27.35
N THR A 77 -5.29 3.88 -26.57
CA THR A 77 -6.74 3.87 -26.85
C THR A 77 -7.32 5.29 -26.85
N THR A 78 -6.96 6.09 -25.85
CA THR A 78 -7.42 7.49 -25.76
C THR A 78 -6.93 8.31 -26.96
N MET A 79 -5.68 8.12 -27.39
CA MET A 79 -5.12 8.80 -28.56
C MET A 79 -5.80 8.34 -29.86
N LEU A 80 -6.16 7.06 -30.00
CA LEU A 80 -6.87 6.58 -31.18
C LEU A 80 -8.30 7.14 -31.26
N VAL A 81 -9.01 7.21 -30.12
CA VAL A 81 -10.40 7.70 -30.06
C VAL A 81 -10.47 9.22 -30.22
N PHE A 82 -9.59 9.96 -29.55
CA PHE A 82 -9.68 11.44 -29.48
C PHE A 82 -8.56 12.18 -30.22
N GLY A 83 -7.45 11.52 -30.55
CA GLY A 83 -6.22 12.16 -31.01
C GLY A 83 -6.23 12.72 -32.43
N ARG A 84 -7.27 12.45 -33.23
CA ARG A 84 -7.47 13.11 -34.54
C ARG A 84 -8.74 13.97 -34.65
N GLY A 85 -9.53 14.11 -33.57
CA GLY A 85 -10.95 14.43 -33.72
C GLY A 85 -11.46 15.81 -33.28
N LYS A 86 -10.70 16.65 -32.56
CA LYS A 86 -11.22 17.95 -32.05
C LYS A 86 -10.21 19.08 -31.84
N VAL A 87 -8.95 18.96 -32.26
CA VAL A 87 -8.05 20.11 -32.28
C VAL A 87 -8.22 20.80 -33.62
N ASN A 88 -9.10 21.80 -33.67
CA ASN A 88 -9.16 22.69 -34.82
C ASN A 88 -7.88 23.53 -34.80
N LEU A 89 -6.87 23.13 -35.58
CA LEU A 89 -5.57 23.79 -35.68
C LEU A 89 -5.62 25.13 -36.43
N GLY A 90 -6.82 25.70 -36.64
CA GLY A 90 -6.99 27.05 -37.18
C GLY A 90 -6.51 27.19 -38.63
N GLY A 91 -6.62 26.12 -39.42
CA GLY A 91 -6.42 26.21 -40.86
C GLY A 91 -7.67 26.83 -41.47
N ASP A 92 -7.65 28.15 -41.58
CA ASP A 92 -8.69 29.00 -42.17
C ASP A 92 -9.17 28.43 -43.52
N ASP A 93 -10.31 27.76 -43.49
CA ASP A 93 -11.00 27.12 -44.60
C ASP A 93 -11.80 28.14 -45.42
N ASN A 94 -11.16 29.27 -45.78
CA ASN A 94 -11.68 30.24 -46.74
C ASN A 94 -11.32 29.82 -48.18
N GLU A 95 -11.94 28.72 -48.63
CA GLU A 95 -12.39 28.51 -50.02
C GLU A 95 -13.92 28.36 -50.05
#